data_AF-A0A2G6QS14-F1
#
_entry.id   AF-A0A2G6QS14-F1
#
_cell.length_a   1.000
_cell.length_b   1.000
_cell.length_c   1.000
_cell.angle_alpha   90.00
_cell.angle_beta   90.00
_cell.angle_gamma   90.00
#
_symmetry.space_group_name_H-M   'P 1'
#
loop_
_entity.id
_entity.type
_entity.pdbx_description
1 polymer ?
#
loop_
_entity_poly.entity_id
_entity_poly.type
_entity_poly.pdbx_seq_one_letter_code
_entity_poly.pdbx_strand_id
1 'polypeptide(L)'
;MSKENVELFVVGKPKQMDNSDSESEVLIIPFLEKLAKIFPQIPIKRVDERFTSKMAFQTMIDSGLKKKQRQNKALVDEISATIILQSYLYNK
;
A
#
# COMPACT_ATOMS: atom_id res chain seq x y z
N MET A 1 -1.99 -1.72 24.56
CA MET A 1 -1.71 -3.12 24.21
C MET A 1 -2.14 -3.34 22.77
N SER A 2 -1.21 -3.74 21.91
CA SER A 2 -1.50 -4.04 20.50
C SER A 2 -2.34 -5.31 20.44
N LYS A 3 -3.46 -5.28 19.71
CA LYS A 3 -4.40 -6.41 19.60
C LYS A 3 -3.83 -7.58 18.79
N GLU A 4 -2.94 -7.28 17.86
CA GLU A 4 -2.44 -8.22 16.88
C GLU A 4 -0.92 -8.40 16.99
N ASN A 5 -0.45 -9.63 16.76
CA ASN A 5 0.97 -9.94 16.58
C ASN A 5 1.36 -9.66 15.14
N VAL A 6 2.23 -8.67 14.91
CA VAL A 6 2.67 -8.26 13.58
C VAL A 6 4.06 -8.84 13.30
N GLU A 7 4.16 -9.68 12.27
CA GLU A 7 5.41 -10.34 11.87
C GLU A 7 6.14 -9.62 10.73
N LEU A 8 5.43 -8.80 9.95
CA LEU A 8 5.98 -8.14 8.77
C LEU A 8 5.17 -6.90 8.40
N PHE A 9 5.87 -5.81 8.08
CA PHE A 9 5.26 -4.67 7.38
C PHE A 9 5.44 -4.82 5.87
N VAL A 10 4.34 -4.73 5.12
CA VAL A 10 4.36 -4.65 3.66
C VAL A 10 4.01 -3.22 3.29
N VAL A 11 4.88 -2.55 2.53
CA VAL A 11 4.71 -1.14 2.16
C VAL A 11 4.86 -0.98 0.65
N GLY A 12 3.91 -0.30 0.03
CA GLY A 12 3.95 0.01 -1.39
C GLY A 12 5.17 0.85 -1.78
N LYS A 13 5.77 0.49 -2.92
CA LYS A 13 6.87 1.18 -3.57
C LYS A 13 6.33 1.85 -4.84
N PRO A 14 5.99 3.15 -4.78
CA PRO A 14 5.46 3.85 -5.93
C PRO A 14 6.56 4.02 -6.99
N LYS A 15 6.30 3.43 -8.17
CA LYS A 15 7.17 3.56 -9.34
C LYS A 15 6.43 4.27 -10.48
N GLN A 16 7.19 4.95 -11.32
CA GLN A 16 6.70 5.51 -12.57
C GLN A 16 6.66 4.42 -13.67
N MET A 17 6.11 4.78 -14.83
CA MET A 17 5.97 3.86 -15.97
C MET A 17 7.32 3.39 -16.52
N ASP A 18 8.36 4.23 -16.42
CA ASP A 18 9.73 3.92 -16.81
C ASP A 18 10.52 3.14 -15.74
N ASN A 19 9.85 2.68 -14.67
CA ASN A 19 10.40 2.03 -13.48
C ASN A 19 11.25 2.94 -12.57
N SER A 20 11.34 4.25 -12.83
CA SER A 20 11.93 5.19 -11.88
C SER A 20 11.07 5.29 -10.61
N ASP A 21 11.69 5.69 -9.50
CA ASP A 21 10.96 5.92 -8.26
C ASP A 21 10.07 7.18 -8.42
N SER A 22 8.86 7.15 -7.83
CA SER A 22 7.99 8.32 -7.80
C SER A 22 8.57 9.40 -6.88
N GLU A 23 8.20 10.67 -7.12
CA GLU A 23 8.51 11.80 -6.23
C GLU A 23 8.08 11.54 -4.77
N SER A 24 7.04 10.73 -4.59
CA SER A 24 6.53 10.34 -3.27
C SER A 24 7.54 9.48 -2.48
N GLU A 25 8.45 8.79 -3.16
CA GLU A 25 9.46 7.92 -2.52
C GLU A 25 10.40 8.73 -1.61
N VAL A 26 10.65 10.00 -1.95
CA VAL A 26 11.45 10.92 -1.14
C VAL A 26 10.85 11.10 0.26
N LEU A 27 9.53 11.04 0.39
CA LEU A 27 8.82 11.15 1.67
C LEU A 27 8.67 9.79 2.37
N ILE A 28 8.58 8.71 1.60
CA ILE A 28 8.41 7.36 2.13
C ILE A 28 9.70 6.83 2.74
N ILE A 29 10.86 7.07 2.14
CA ILE A 29 12.15 6.58 2.66
C ILE A 29 12.39 7.02 4.12
N PRO A 30 12.29 8.32 4.49
CA PRO A 30 12.44 8.74 5.88
C PRO A 30 11.38 8.13 6.82
N PHE A 31 10.17 7.85 6.32
CA PHE A 31 9.15 7.16 7.09
C PHE A 31 9.54 5.71 7.38
N LEU A 32 10.07 4.99 6.38
CA LEU A 32 10.55 3.61 6.55
C LEU A 32 11.72 3.53 7.54
N GLU A 33 12.64 4.49 7.49
CA GLU A 33 13.75 4.57 8.46
C GLU A 33 13.23 4.77 9.89
N LYS A 34 12.24 5.65 10.08
CA LYS A 34 11.60 5.84 11.38
C LYS A 34 10.87 4.58 11.83
N LEU A 35 10.12 3.93 10.92
CA LEU A 35 9.40 2.70 11.20
C LEU A 35 10.34 1.57 11.63
N ALA A 36 11.45 1.39 10.91
CA ALA A 36 12.48 0.39 11.23
C ALA A 36 13.18 0.69 12.57
N LYS A 37 13.39 1.97 12.91
CA LYS A 37 13.95 2.35 14.23
C LYS A 37 12.98 2.07 15.38
N ILE A 38 11.68 2.28 15.16
CA ILE A 38 10.64 2.04 16.18
C ILE A 38 10.39 0.54 16.37
N PHE A 39 10.40 -0.23 15.27
CA PHE A 39 10.12 -1.67 15.26
C PHE A 39 11.28 -2.47 14.63
N PRO A 40 12.47 -2.51 15.26
CA PRO A 40 13.66 -3.11 14.66
C PRO A 40 13.53 -4.63 14.42
N GLN A 41 12.65 -5.30 15.16
CA GLN A 41 12.44 -6.74 15.07
C GLN A 41 11.42 -7.13 14.00
N ILE A 42 10.64 -6.17 13.47
CA ILE A 42 9.62 -6.44 12.47
C ILE A 42 10.18 -6.03 11.11
N PRO A 43 10.44 -6.99 10.19
CA PRO A 43 10.95 -6.67 8.86
C PRO A 43 9.97 -5.78 8.08
N ILE A 44 10.52 -5.07 7.10
CA ILE A 44 9.74 -4.27 6.13
C ILE A 44 10.01 -4.82 4.73
N LYS A 45 8.96 -5.08 3.95
CA LYS A 45 9.03 -5.49 2.55
C LYS A 45 8.38 -4.45 1.65
N ARG A 46 9.04 -4.17 0.52
CA ARG A 46 8.62 -3.20 -0.50
C ARG A 46 7.97 -3.93 -1.66
N VAL A 47 6.78 -3.51 -2.08
CA VAL A 47 6.01 -4.15 -3.15
C VAL A 47 5.63 -3.11 -4.19
N ASP A 48 5.71 -3.46 -5.47
CA ASP A 48 5.31 -2.54 -6.54
C ASP A 48 3.84 -2.11 -6.37
N GLU A 49 3.63 -0.80 -6.28
CA GLU A 49 2.32 -0.18 -6.06
C GLU A 49 1.71 0.36 -7.36
N ARG A 50 2.35 0.16 -8.51
CA ARG A 50 1.80 0.67 -9.77
C ARG A 50 0.38 0.16 -10.00
N PHE A 51 -0.47 1.08 -10.45
CA PHE A 51 -1.88 0.84 -10.76
C PHE A 51 -2.80 0.48 -9.58
N THR A 52 -2.32 0.40 -8.34
CA THR A 52 -3.15 0.00 -7.18
C THR A 52 -4.34 0.93 -6.98
N SER A 53 -4.17 2.24 -7.08
CA SER A 53 -5.28 3.19 -6.95
C SER A 53 -6.32 3.03 -8.07
N LYS A 54 -5.88 2.70 -9.29
CA LYS A 54 -6.78 2.46 -10.43
C LYS A 54 -7.52 1.13 -10.24
N MET A 55 -6.83 0.09 -9.80
CA MET A 55 -7.43 -1.22 -9.48
C MET A 55 -8.41 -1.12 -8.31
N ALA A 56 -8.07 -0.35 -7.27
CA ALA A 56 -8.96 -0.06 -6.15
C ALA A 56 -10.22 0.67 -6.63
N PHE A 57 -10.07 1.68 -7.47
CA PHE A 57 -11.21 2.39 -8.05
C PHE A 57 -12.10 1.48 -8.91
N GLN A 58 -11.50 0.62 -9.71
CA GLN A 58 -12.22 -0.36 -10.52
C GLN A 58 -12.96 -1.39 -9.63
N THR A 59 -12.30 -1.92 -8.60
CA THR A 59 -12.90 -2.85 -7.62
C THR A 59 -14.14 -2.25 -6.97
N MET A 60 -14.09 -0.96 -6.64
CA MET A 60 -15.26 -0.25 -6.11
C MET A 60 -16.41 -0.12 -7.10
N ILE A 61 -16.12 0.05 -8.40
CA ILE A 61 -17.14 0.06 -9.46
C ILE A 61 -17.78 -1.33 -9.56
N ASP A 62 -16.94 -2.35 -9.64
CA ASP A 62 -17.37 -3.74 -9.82
C ASP A 62 -18.20 -4.23 -8.62
N SER A 63 -17.91 -3.70 -7.43
CA SER A 63 -18.68 -3.93 -6.20
C SER A 63 -19.98 -3.12 -6.11
N GLY A 64 -20.34 -2.36 -7.15
CA GLY A 64 -21.60 -1.61 -7.21
C GLY A 64 -21.64 -0.32 -6.41
N LEU A 65 -20.50 0.23 -5.98
CA LEU A 65 -20.48 1.45 -5.17
C LEU A 65 -20.90 2.69 -5.96
N LYS A 66 -21.74 3.53 -5.34
CA LYS A 66 -22.20 4.78 -5.94
C LYS A 66 -21.05 5.78 -6.07
N LYS A 67 -21.15 6.72 -7.03
CA LYS A 67 -20.11 7.72 -7.32
C LYS A 67 -19.59 8.45 -6.08
N LYS A 68 -20.48 8.85 -5.16
CA LYS A 68 -20.11 9.56 -3.93
C LYS A 68 -19.25 8.70 -2.99
N GLN A 69 -19.51 7.41 -2.90
CA GLN A 69 -18.74 6.48 -2.06
C GLN A 69 -17.34 6.26 -2.64
N ARG A 70 -17.23 6.20 -3.98
CA ARG A 70 -15.96 6.01 -4.69
C ARG A 70 -15.01 7.21 -4.65
N GLN A 71 -15.50 8.38 -4.22
CA GLN A 71 -14.68 9.57 -3.98
C GLN A 71 -14.03 9.56 -2.59
N ASN A 72 -14.39 8.59 -1.73
CA ASN A 72 -13.77 8.46 -0.43
C ASN A 72 -12.33 7.97 -0.56
N LYS A 73 -11.37 8.87 -0.38
CA LYS A 73 -9.95 8.56 -0.45
C LYS A 73 -9.53 7.49 0.56
N ALA A 74 -10.08 7.49 1.77
CA ALA A 74 -9.75 6.49 2.77
C ALA A 74 -10.13 5.07 2.31
N LEU A 75 -11.25 4.92 1.60
CA LEU A 75 -11.67 3.64 1.04
C LEU A 75 -10.78 3.20 -0.12
N VAL A 76 -10.35 4.14 -0.98
CA VAL A 76 -9.37 3.87 -2.03
C VAL A 76 -8.05 3.38 -1.43
N ASP A 77 -7.56 4.05 -0.40
CA ASP A 77 -6.29 3.75 0.26
C ASP A 77 -6.36 2.37 0.96
N GLU A 78 -7.46 2.04 1.62
CA GLU A 78 -7.70 0.72 2.25
C GLU A 78 -7.69 -0.43 1.23
N ILE A 79 -8.41 -0.27 0.11
CA ILE A 79 -8.43 -1.27 -0.94
C ILE A 79 -7.05 -1.37 -1.61
N SER A 80 -6.36 -0.25 -1.80
CA SER A 80 -4.99 -0.24 -2.36
C SER A 80 -4.01 -1.00 -1.45
N ALA A 81 -4.08 -0.78 -0.13
CA ALA A 81 -3.29 -1.52 0.86
C ALA A 81 -3.58 -3.04 0.82
N THR A 82 -4.86 -3.40 0.64
CA THR A 82 -5.28 -4.80 0.47
C THR A 82 -4.67 -5.43 -0.78
N ILE A 83 -4.70 -4.71 -1.91
CA ILE A 83 -4.10 -5.18 -3.18
C ILE A 83 -2.58 -5.35 -3.05
N ILE A 84 -1.90 -4.42 -2.37
CA ILE A 84 -0.47 -4.52 -2.08
C ILE A 84 -0.16 -5.79 -1.27
N LEU A 85 -0.96 -6.05 -0.23
CA LEU A 85 -0.82 -7.25 0.59
C LEU A 85 -1.08 -8.52 -0.21
N GLN A 86 -2.13 -8.55 -1.04
CA GLN A 86 -2.44 -9.68 -1.91
C GLN A 86 -1.29 -9.95 -2.89
N SER A 87 -0.75 -8.91 -3.51
CA SER A 87 0.41 -9.01 -4.40
C SER A 87 1.62 -9.63 -3.70
N TYR A 88 1.89 -9.24 -2.45
CA TYR A 88 2.96 -9.84 -1.65
C TYR A 88 2.71 -11.33 -1.37
N LEU A 89 1.48 -11.69 -0.98
CA LEU A 89 1.14 -13.06 -0.61
C LEU A 89 1.13 -14.03 -1.80
N TYR A 90 0.73 -13.56 -2.99
CA TYR A 90 0.65 -14.38 -4.20
C TYR A 90 1.98 -14.55 -4.94
N ASN A 91 2.93 -13.62 -4.76
CA ASN A 91 4.26 -13.70 -5.33
C ASN A 91 5.30 -14.29 -4.36
N LYS A 92 4.84 -14.98 -3.32
CA LYS A 92 5.68 -15.64 -2.31
C LYS A 92 6.00 -17.08 -2.70
#